data_AF-A0A4Q5TTI2-F1
#
_entry.id   AF-A0A4Q5TTI2-F1
#
_cell.length_a   1.000
_cell.length_b   1.000
_cell.length_c   1.000
_cell.angle_alpha   90.00
_cell.angle_beta   90.00
_cell.angle_gamma   90.00
#
_symmetry.space_group_name_H-M   'P 1'
#
loop_
_entity.id
_entity.type
_entity.pdbx_description
1 polymer ?
#
loop_
_entity_poly.entity_id
_entity_poly.type
_entity_poly.pdbx_seq_one_letter_code
_entity_poly.pdbx_strand_id
1 'polypeptide(L)'
;MEDQNTIYELMKEYRINVAGMDEPVYGKIWKIMGEDNYTRFCYDFSHFFLPGENADYSDERITRESYDQVEIIVLQYLRDFTTEYGEPKKNSFFK
;
A
#
# COMPACT_ATOMS: atom_id res chain seq x y z
N MET A 1 -6.72 -14.97 -21.20
CA MET A 1 -5.29 -14.95 -21.57
C MET A 1 -4.78 -13.64 -21.05
N GLU A 2 -3.85 -13.63 -20.10
CA GLU A 2 -3.21 -12.38 -19.67
C GLU A 2 -2.41 -11.84 -20.86
N ASP A 3 -2.71 -10.61 -21.27
CA ASP A 3 -1.99 -9.93 -22.33
C ASP A 3 -0.51 -9.79 -21.93
N GLN A 4 0.36 -10.47 -22.67
CA GLN A 4 1.81 -10.53 -22.43
C GLN A 4 2.52 -9.16 -22.54
N ASN A 5 1.80 -8.09 -22.89
CA ASN A 5 2.33 -6.74 -23.09
C ASN A 5 1.95 -5.75 -21.98
N THR A 6 1.32 -6.19 -20.89
CA THR A 6 1.03 -5.30 -19.76
C THR A 6 2.30 -5.06 -18.94
N ILE A 7 2.82 -3.83 -18.94
CA ILE A 7 3.99 -3.41 -18.16
C ILE A 7 3.51 -2.70 -16.90
N TYR A 8 4.05 -3.10 -15.75
CA TYR A 8 3.85 -2.43 -14.48
C TYR A 8 5.10 -1.61 -14.12
N GLU A 9 4.92 -0.31 -13.92
CA GLU A 9 5.96 0.60 -13.45
C GLU A 9 5.65 1.00 -12.00
N LEU A 10 6.59 0.75 -11.08
CA LEU A 10 6.44 1.19 -9.69
C LEU A 10 6.55 2.71 -9.63
N MET A 11 5.47 3.38 -9.21
CA MET A 11 5.42 4.84 -9.12
C MET A 11 5.83 5.33 -7.73
N LYS A 12 5.34 4.66 -6.67
CA LYS A 12 5.57 5.07 -5.29
C LYS A 12 5.42 3.90 -4.33
N GLU A 13 6.22 3.92 -3.27
CA GLU A 13 6.14 2.99 -2.15
C GLU A 13 6.00 3.79 -0.85
N TYR A 14 5.05 3.37 -0.02
CA TYR A 14 4.81 3.85 1.31
C TYR A 14 5.25 2.79 2.31
N ARG A 15 6.01 3.23 3.32
CA ARG A 15 6.37 2.42 4.47
C ARG A 15 6.09 3.24 5.73
N ILE A 16 5.12 2.81 6.51
CA ILE A 16 4.69 3.54 7.71
C ILE A 16 4.92 2.67 8.93
N ASN A 17 5.78 3.13 9.83
CA ASN A 17 5.95 2.52 11.15
C ASN A 17 4.78 2.95 12.03
N VAL A 18 3.95 2.01 12.45
CA VAL A 18 2.82 2.26 13.34
C VAL A 18 3.27 2.03 14.79
N ALA A 19 2.99 3.00 15.66
CA ALA A 19 3.36 2.89 17.06
C ALA A 19 2.60 1.73 17.74
N GLY A 20 3.32 0.86 18.45
CA GLY A 20 2.74 -0.32 19.10
C GLY A 20 2.73 -1.56 18.21
N MET A 21 3.22 -1.46 16.97
CA MET A 21 3.39 -2.59 16.07
C MET A 21 4.88 -2.88 15.87
N ASP A 22 5.21 -4.18 15.83
CA ASP A 22 6.58 -4.64 15.56
C ASP A 22 7.00 -4.33 14.12
N GLU A 23 6.04 -4.27 13.20
CA GLU A 23 6.29 -4.24 11.76
C GLU A 23 5.53 -3.11 11.06
N PRO A 24 6.14 -2.49 10.03
CA PRO A 24 5.50 -1.40 9.30
C PRO A 24 4.43 -1.89 8.34
N VAL A 25 3.53 -0.97 8.00
CA VAL A 25 2.49 -1.15 6.98
C VAL A 25 3.01 -0.64 5.65
N TYR A 26 2.74 -1.39 4.59
CA TYR A 26 3.23 -1.08 3.26
C TYR A 26 2.08 -0.79 2.28
N GLY A 27 2.31 0.18 1.41
CA GLY A 27 1.43 0.46 0.27
C GLY A 27 2.25 0.77 -0.97
N LYS A 28 1.92 0.17 -2.11
CA LYS A 28 2.57 0.46 -3.39
C LYS A 28 1.56 1.02 -4.37
N ILE A 29 2.02 1.92 -5.23
CA ILE A 29 1.26 2.43 -6.38
C ILE A 29 2.03 2.05 -7.64
N TRP A 30 1.34 1.41 -8.56
CA TRP A 30 1.86 1.00 -9.85
C TRP A 30 1.12 1.73 -10.96
N LYS A 31 1.84 2.07 -12.01
CA LYS A 31 1.27 2.49 -13.29
C LYS A 31 1.24 1.30 -14.23
N ILE A 32 0.12 1.12 -14.90
CA ILE A 32 -0.13 0.06 -15.86
C ILE A 32 -0.07 0.68 -17.25
N MET A 33 0.88 0.21 -18.05
CA MET A 33 1.04 0.58 -19.45
C MET A 33 0.64 -0.64 -20.29
N GLY A 34 -0.42 -0.49 -21.08
CA GLY A 34 -0.88 -1.49 -22.05
C GLY A 34 -0.95 -0.91 -23.47
N GLU A 35 -1.33 -1.73 -24.43
CA GLU A 35 -1.46 -1.33 -25.84
C GLU A 35 -2.58 -0.31 -26.08
N ASP A 36 -3.53 -0.22 -25.15
CA ASP A 36 -4.76 0.57 -25.25
C ASP A 36 -4.50 2.10 -25.27
N ASN A 37 -3.24 2.58 -25.11
CA ASN A 37 -2.87 3.97 -24.83
C ASN A 37 -3.51 4.59 -23.56
N TYR A 38 -4.37 3.87 -22.85
CA TYR A 38 -4.95 4.30 -21.58
C TYR A 38 -3.97 4.03 -20.44
N THR A 39 -3.52 5.10 -19.79
CA THR A 39 -2.76 4.98 -18.54
C THR A 39 -3.72 4.61 -17.42
N ARG A 40 -3.48 3.48 -16.77
CA ARG A 40 -4.19 3.07 -15.55
C ARG A 40 -3.19 3.01 -14.39
N PHE A 41 -3.70 3.04 -13.18
CA PHE A 41 -2.94 2.91 -11.94
C PHE A 41 -3.56 1.84 -11.07
N CYS A 42 -2.77 1.07 -10.35
CA CYS A 42 -3.26 0.17 -9.31
C CYS A 42 -2.45 0.34 -8.04
N TYR A 43 -2.97 -0.21 -6.95
CA TYR A 43 -2.28 -0.23 -5.67
C TYR A 43 -2.27 -1.63 -5.10
N ASP A 44 -1.25 -1.90 -4.30
CA ASP A 44 -1.11 -3.11 -3.52
C ASP A 44 -0.92 -2.72 -2.05
N PHE A 45 -1.60 -3.43 -1.14
CA PHE A 45 -1.42 -3.29 0.31
C PHE A 45 -0.83 -4.56 0.91
N SER A 46 0.03 -4.41 1.90
CA SER A 46 0.48 -5.53 2.69
C SER A 46 0.47 -5.21 4.18
N HIS A 47 -0.02 -6.18 4.96
CA HIS A 47 -0.07 -6.15 6.40
C HIS A 47 0.99 -7.10 6.96
N PHE A 48 1.88 -6.58 7.81
CA PHE A 48 2.85 -7.34 8.59
C PHE A 48 3.93 -8.09 7.77
N PHE A 49 5.19 -8.00 8.20
CA PHE A 49 6.28 -8.84 7.69
C PHE A 49 7.08 -9.44 8.82
N LEU A 50 7.45 -10.71 8.75
CA LEU A 50 8.57 -11.18 9.56
C LEU A 50 9.90 -10.79 8.89
N PRO A 51 10.96 -10.43 9.64
CA PRO A 51 12.26 -10.12 9.07
C PRO A 51 12.80 -11.28 8.22
N GLY A 52 12.96 -11.05 6.91
CA GLY A 52 13.41 -12.06 5.95
C GLY A 52 12.32 -12.66 5.06
N GLU A 53 11.06 -12.26 5.26
CA GLU A 53 9.94 -12.64 4.38
C GLU A 53 9.63 -11.54 3.35
N ASN A 54 9.13 -11.97 2.18
CA ASN A 54 8.70 -11.05 1.14
C ASN A 54 7.30 -10.54 1.45
N ALA A 55 7.12 -9.22 1.35
CA ALA A 55 6.06 -8.60 0.55
C ALA A 55 4.71 -9.33 0.27
N ASP A 56 3.88 -9.87 1.20
CA ASP A 56 2.60 -10.50 0.85
C ASP A 56 1.49 -9.45 0.65
N TYR A 57 1.28 -9.09 -0.62
CA TYR A 57 0.30 -8.08 -1.00
C TYR A 57 -1.06 -8.73 -1.27
N SER A 58 -2.14 -8.00 -0.99
CA SER A 58 -3.48 -8.43 -1.37
C SER A 58 -3.55 -8.82 -2.84
N ASP A 59 -4.13 -10.00 -3.13
CA ASP A 59 -4.39 -10.48 -4.49
C ASP A 59 -5.36 -9.56 -5.27
N GLU A 60 -6.15 -8.74 -4.57
CA GLU A 60 -7.11 -7.83 -5.20
C GLU A 60 -6.43 -6.56 -5.72
N ARG A 61 -6.06 -6.56 -7.01
CA ARG A 61 -5.58 -5.37 -7.73
C ARG A 61 -6.70 -4.55 -8.33
N ILE A 62 -7.08 -3.48 -7.63
CA ILE A 62 -8.08 -2.52 -8.11
C ILE A 62 -7.39 -1.45 -8.99
N THR A 63 -7.82 -1.33 -10.25
CA THR A 63 -7.32 -0.32 -11.18
C THR A 63 -8.15 0.96 -11.16
N ARG A 64 -7.51 2.12 -11.29
CA ARG A 64 -8.11 3.45 -11.43
C ARG A 64 -7.45 4.21 -12.58
N GLU A 65 -8.10 5.25 -13.09
CA GLU A 65 -7.60 6.07 -14.20
C GLU A 65 -6.70 7.23 -13.75
N SER A 66 -6.61 7.47 -12.43
CA SER A 66 -5.91 8.62 -11.86
C SER A 66 -4.95 8.18 -10.75
N TYR A 67 -3.72 8.68 -10.81
CA TYR A 67 -2.73 8.53 -9.75
C TYR A 67 -3.25 9.11 -8.42
N ASP A 68 -3.81 10.32 -8.44
CA ASP A 68 -4.29 11.00 -7.25
C ASP A 68 -5.41 10.22 -6.54
N GLN A 69 -6.31 9.59 -7.31
CA GLN A 69 -7.35 8.73 -6.74
C GLN A 69 -6.75 7.51 -6.03
N VAL A 70 -5.75 6.87 -6.67
CA VAL A 70 -5.04 5.75 -6.05
C VAL A 70 -4.28 6.20 -4.81
N GLU A 71 -3.61 7.33 -4.87
CA GLU A 71 -2.84 7.87 -3.74
C GLU A 71 -3.74 8.20 -2.54
N ILE A 72 -4.91 8.81 -2.77
CA ILE A 72 -5.90 9.07 -1.72
C ILE A 72 -6.33 7.75 -1.05
N ILE A 73 -6.65 6.72 -1.83
CA ILE A 73 -7.07 5.41 -1.29
C ILE A 73 -5.94 4.81 -0.44
N VAL A 74 -4.70 4.84 -0.94
CA VAL A 74 -3.55 4.30 -0.22
C VAL A 74 -3.31 5.03 1.08
N LEU A 75 -3.29 6.36 1.06
CA LEU A 75 -3.09 7.17 2.25
C LEU A 75 -4.24 6.99 3.26
N GLN A 76 -5.48 6.87 2.79
CA GLN A 76 -6.64 6.70 3.65
C GLN A 76 -6.63 5.32 4.33
N TYR A 77 -6.31 4.27 3.58
CA TYR A 77 -6.10 2.94 4.13
C TYR A 77 -5.02 2.94 5.22
N LEU A 78 -3.85 3.52 4.92
CA LEU A 78 -2.75 3.59 5.87
C LEU A 78 -3.11 4.37 7.14
N ARG A 79 -3.87 5.46 7.00
CA ARG A 79 -4.37 6.25 8.14
C ARG A 79 -5.36 5.44 8.98
N ASP A 80 -6.33 4.79 8.35
CA ASP A 80 -7.37 4.04 9.03
C ASP A 80 -6.77 2.83 9.75
N PHE A 81 -5.84 2.12 9.10
CA PHE A 81 -5.06 1.05 9.72
C PHE A 81 -4.26 1.56 10.93
N THR A 82 -3.55 2.68 10.79
CA THR A 82 -2.82 3.30 11.92
C THR A 82 -3.77 3.69 13.06
N THR A 83 -5.00 4.10 12.75
CA THR A 83 -5.99 4.51 13.76
C THR A 83 -6.59 3.33 14.49
N GLU A 84 -6.84 2.23 13.78
CA GLU A 84 -7.45 1.02 14.32
C GLU A 84 -6.45 0.15 15.10
N TYR A 85 -5.23 -0.01 14.56
CA TYR A 85 -4.22 -0.93 15.08
C TYR A 85 -3.06 -0.22 15.78
N GLY A 86 -2.87 1.08 15.55
CA GLY A 86 -1.89 1.85 16.31
C GLY A 86 -2.38 2.02 17.73
N GLU A 87 -1.54 1.61 18.69
CA GLU A 87 -1.83 1.94 20.08
C GLU A 87 -1.84 3.47 20.22
N PRO A 88 -2.85 4.08 20.87
CA PRO A 88 -2.53 5.23 21.68
C PRO A 88 -1.58 4.68 22.74
N LYS A 89 -0.26 4.79 22.52
CA LYS A 89 0.71 4.52 23.57
C LYS A 89 0.24 5.36 24.72
N LYS A 90 -0.41 4.74 25.70
CA LYS A 90 -0.74 5.38 26.96
C LYS A 90 0.57 5.98 27.37
N ASN A 91 0.58 7.31 27.46
CA ASN A 91 1.70 7.98 28.09
C ASN A 91 2.01 7.19 29.34
N SER A 92 3.20 6.59 29.38
CA SER A 92 3.83 6.20 30.63
C SER A 92 4.20 7.52 31.32
N PHE A 93 3.18 8.28 31.74
CA PHE A 93 3.31 9.48 32.51
C PHE A 93 3.31 9.06 33.97
N PHE A 94 4.55 9.03 34.49
CA PHE A 94 4.98 9.29 35.85
C PHE A 94 4.85 8.19 36.93
N LYS A 95 6.05 7.79 37.37
CA LYS A 95 6.58 7.63 38.75
C LYS A 95 5.80 6.81 39.77
#